data_AF-A0A2V7FW40-F1
#
_entry.id   AF-A0A2V7FW40-F1
#
_cell.length_a   1.000
_cell.length_b   1.000
_cell.length_c   1.000
_cell.angle_alpha   90.00
_cell.angle_beta   90.00
_cell.angle_gamma   90.00
#
_symmetry.space_group_name_H-M   'P 1'
#
loop_
_entity.id
_entity.type
_entity.pdbx_description
1 polymer ?
#
loop_
_entity_poly.entity_id
_entity_poly.type
_entity_poly.pdbx_seq_one_letter_code
_entity_poly.pdbx_strand_id
1 'polypeptide(L)'
;MGEGPVRFSEIGYLAGVYATDWSWAPLFADLDNDGYKDLFITTGIYRRPNDLDYLAYVANPTVQASLRQGMGGLVRTLIRKMPQVPSPNYAYRNNGDLTFTNEARAWGLGEPGFSNGAAYVDLNNSGALDLVVNRLDAPAVIYRNRARELTGNHYLQVVLRGSGANTAGIGAKVIVKGGDRTQLLEQMPTRGFQSSVDPRLHFGLGSSTKIDSLTVIWPDRRSQVLTGVAVDRALTLSQRDAVGARAGTAAPAAQRAPAVAAAPALAPTPGLFTDVTARVGIEFKHHENAFYDFHREPLIPHLLSAEGPALAVGDVDGDG
;
A
#
# COMPACT_ATOMS: atom_id res chain seq x y z
N MET A 1 10.15 -14.50 13.48
CA MET A 1 10.02 -13.10 12.99
C MET A 1 8.88 -12.44 13.73
N GLY A 2 9.11 -11.30 14.38
CA GLY A 2 8.11 -10.30 14.75
C GLY A 2 7.20 -10.58 15.95
N GLU A 3 7.70 -10.35 17.17
CA GLU A 3 6.86 -10.26 18.37
C GLU A 3 6.26 -8.85 18.50
N GLY A 4 4.95 -8.76 18.28
CA GLY A 4 4.08 -7.61 18.54
C GLY A 4 2.67 -7.90 17.99
N PRO A 5 1.58 -7.68 18.76
CA PRO A 5 0.23 -8.09 18.36
C PRO A 5 -0.41 -7.09 17.40
N VAL A 6 0.31 -6.66 16.35
CA VAL A 6 -0.33 -5.89 15.28
C VAL A 6 -1.15 -6.88 14.45
N ARG A 7 -2.45 -6.93 14.75
CA ARG A 7 -3.42 -7.71 14.00
C ARG A 7 -3.84 -6.90 12.78
N PHE A 8 -3.72 -7.50 11.61
CA PHE A 8 -4.24 -6.95 10.36
C PHE A 8 -5.59 -7.62 10.07
N SER A 9 -6.49 -6.88 9.43
CA SER A 9 -7.76 -7.41 8.94
C SER A 9 -7.92 -7.00 7.48
N GLU A 10 -8.28 -7.97 6.63
CA GLU A 10 -8.71 -7.70 5.26
C GLU A 10 -10.13 -7.13 5.34
N ILE A 11 -10.33 -5.92 4.85
CA ILE A 11 -11.63 -5.22 4.87
C ILE A 11 -11.99 -4.69 3.48
N GLY A 12 -11.33 -5.10 2.40
CA GLY A 12 -11.49 -4.50 1.07
C GLY A 12 -12.93 -4.53 0.56
N TYR A 13 -13.67 -5.61 0.85
CA TYR A 13 -15.09 -5.69 0.56
C TYR A 13 -15.92 -4.71 1.40
N LEU A 14 -15.70 -4.68 2.72
CA LEU A 14 -16.41 -3.80 3.66
C LEU A 14 -16.09 -2.31 3.42
N ALA A 15 -14.87 -2.01 3.00
CA ALA A 15 -14.38 -0.68 2.69
C ALA A 15 -14.83 -0.19 1.30
N GLY A 16 -15.45 -1.04 0.47
CA GLY A 16 -15.95 -0.67 -0.86
C GLY A 16 -14.90 -0.64 -1.98
N VAL A 17 -13.70 -1.20 -1.76
CA VAL A 17 -12.56 -1.19 -2.71
C VAL A 17 -12.32 -2.55 -3.38
N TYR A 18 -13.35 -3.37 -3.50
CA TYR A 18 -13.28 -4.71 -4.10
C TYR A 18 -13.52 -4.69 -5.61
N ALA A 19 -13.11 -5.76 -6.29
CA ALA A 19 -13.43 -6.06 -7.70
C ALA A 19 -13.02 -4.98 -8.73
N THR A 20 -11.80 -4.43 -8.61
CA THR A 20 -11.23 -3.46 -9.55
C THR A 20 -10.62 -4.07 -10.82
N ASP A 21 -10.94 -5.32 -11.14
CA ASP A 21 -10.31 -6.09 -12.22
C ASP A 21 -8.76 -6.16 -12.07
N TRP A 22 -8.04 -6.50 -13.14
CA TRP A 22 -6.58 -6.58 -13.13
C TRP A 22 -5.95 -5.21 -12.84
N SER A 23 -5.45 -5.07 -11.60
CA SER A 23 -4.97 -3.81 -11.04
C SER A 23 -3.45 -3.73 -11.09
N TRP A 24 -2.90 -2.62 -11.59
CA TRP A 24 -1.46 -2.47 -11.81
C TRP A 24 -0.79 -1.46 -10.87
N ALA A 25 -1.35 -0.26 -10.72
CA ALA A 25 -0.78 0.80 -9.90
C ALA A 25 -1.79 1.32 -8.87
N PRO A 26 -1.88 0.69 -7.68
CA PRO A 26 -2.60 1.25 -6.53
C PRO A 26 -1.76 2.38 -5.91
N LEU A 27 -2.25 3.62 -6.02
CA LEU A 27 -1.60 4.82 -5.52
C LEU A 27 -2.47 5.47 -4.46
N PHE A 28 -1.94 5.53 -3.23
CA PHE A 28 -2.53 6.34 -2.16
C PHE A 28 -2.00 7.77 -2.23
N ALA A 29 -2.88 8.72 -2.50
CA ALA A 29 -2.60 10.15 -2.60
C ALA A 29 -3.82 10.95 -2.14
N ASP A 30 -3.61 12.11 -1.53
CA ASP A 30 -4.70 13.02 -1.18
C ASP A 30 -5.04 13.86 -2.42
N LEU A 31 -6.13 13.53 -3.12
CA LEU A 31 -6.47 14.09 -4.43
C LEU A 31 -7.38 15.31 -4.30
N ASP A 32 -8.08 15.51 -3.18
CA ASP A 32 -8.92 16.69 -2.93
C ASP A 32 -8.39 17.63 -1.83
N ASN A 33 -7.21 17.32 -1.28
CA ASN A 33 -6.51 18.02 -0.21
C ASN A 33 -7.28 18.04 1.12
N ASP A 34 -8.22 17.13 1.34
CA ASP A 34 -9.03 17.10 2.56
C ASP A 34 -8.30 16.53 3.79
N GLY A 35 -7.07 16.01 3.61
CA GLY A 35 -6.23 15.43 4.64
C GLY A 35 -6.35 13.92 4.79
N TYR A 36 -7.18 13.26 3.97
CA TYR A 36 -7.28 11.82 3.85
C TYR A 36 -6.63 11.35 2.53
N LYS A 37 -6.05 10.16 2.54
CA LYS A 37 -5.49 9.58 1.31
C LYS A 37 -6.57 8.85 0.55
N ASP A 38 -6.83 9.31 -0.65
CA ASP A 38 -7.61 8.63 -1.68
C ASP A 38 -6.80 7.52 -2.33
N LEU A 39 -7.48 6.66 -3.09
CA LEU A 39 -6.86 5.52 -3.78
C LEU A 39 -7.17 5.58 -5.28
N PHE A 40 -6.14 5.79 -6.09
CA PHE A 40 -6.21 5.63 -7.55
C PHE A 40 -5.68 4.27 -7.97
N ILE A 41 -6.35 3.60 -8.91
CA ILE A 41 -5.97 2.28 -9.41
C ILE A 41 -6.04 2.26 -10.93
N THR A 42 -4.90 1.99 -11.57
CA THR A 42 -4.86 1.68 -13.01
C THR A 42 -5.30 0.24 -13.27
N THR A 43 -6.10 0.04 -14.31
CA THR A 43 -6.67 -1.27 -14.65
C THR A 43 -6.53 -1.63 -16.13
N GLY A 44 -6.81 -2.91 -16.40
CA GLY A 44 -7.00 -3.43 -17.73
C GLY A 44 -5.86 -4.34 -18.17
N ILE A 45 -6.21 -5.40 -18.88
CA ILE A 45 -5.28 -6.35 -19.47
C ILE A 45 -5.55 -6.39 -20.97
N TYR A 46 -4.53 -6.04 -21.76
CA TYR A 46 -4.69 -5.77 -23.19
C TYR A 46 -5.10 -7.01 -24.01
N ARG A 47 -4.71 -8.19 -23.55
CA ARG A 47 -5.11 -9.47 -24.12
C ARG A 47 -5.40 -10.41 -22.96
N ARG A 48 -6.66 -10.84 -22.81
CA ARG A 48 -7.09 -11.64 -21.65
C ARG A 48 -6.88 -13.13 -21.91
N PRO A 49 -5.88 -13.78 -21.31
CA PRO A 49 -5.66 -15.21 -21.49
C PRO A 49 -6.62 -16.07 -20.64
N ASN A 50 -7.28 -15.47 -19.65
CA ASN A 50 -8.20 -16.12 -18.73
C ASN A 50 -9.68 -15.91 -19.10
N ASP A 51 -9.94 -15.38 -20.28
CA ASP A 51 -11.29 -15.22 -20.80
C ASP A 51 -11.91 -16.59 -21.13
N LEU A 52 -13.19 -16.80 -20.76
CA LEU A 52 -13.85 -18.11 -20.89
C LEU A 52 -14.02 -18.53 -22.35
N ASP A 53 -14.30 -17.60 -23.26
CA ASP A 53 -14.44 -17.89 -24.68
C ASP A 53 -13.06 -18.22 -25.30
N TYR A 54 -12.02 -17.53 -24.86
CA TYR A 54 -10.64 -17.87 -25.24
C TYR A 54 -10.23 -19.25 -24.71
N LEU A 55 -10.54 -19.57 -23.45
CA LEU A 55 -10.28 -20.88 -22.85
C LEU A 55 -11.00 -21.99 -23.60
N ALA A 56 -12.27 -21.79 -23.96
CA ALA A 56 -13.04 -22.73 -24.76
C ALA A 56 -12.43 -22.93 -26.17
N TYR A 57 -11.97 -21.86 -26.81
CA TYR A 57 -11.27 -21.93 -28.09
C TYR A 57 -9.97 -22.73 -28.00
N VAL A 58 -9.13 -22.46 -26.99
CA VAL A 58 -7.87 -23.17 -26.78
C VAL A 58 -8.08 -24.63 -26.40
N ALA A 59 -9.18 -24.96 -25.69
CA ALA A 59 -9.53 -26.33 -25.33
C ALA A 59 -9.96 -27.21 -26.52
N ASN A 60 -10.18 -26.62 -27.71
CA ASN A 60 -10.56 -27.38 -28.90
C ASN A 60 -9.49 -28.45 -29.26
N PRO A 61 -9.87 -29.73 -29.50
CA PRO A 61 -8.93 -30.81 -29.77
C PRO A 61 -7.99 -30.57 -30.95
N THR A 62 -8.45 -29.89 -32.00
CA THR A 62 -7.63 -29.54 -33.17
C THR A 62 -6.56 -28.52 -32.79
N VAL A 63 -6.92 -27.49 -32.01
CA VAL A 63 -5.99 -26.47 -31.51
C VAL A 63 -4.96 -27.11 -30.56
N GLN A 64 -5.39 -27.99 -29.67
CA GLN A 64 -4.52 -28.74 -28.77
C GLN A 64 -3.55 -29.66 -29.52
N ALA A 65 -4.03 -30.37 -30.54
CA ALA A 65 -3.18 -31.23 -31.38
C ALA A 65 -2.10 -30.41 -32.09
N SER A 66 -2.45 -29.24 -32.62
CA SER A 66 -1.47 -28.36 -33.26
C SER A 66 -0.52 -27.71 -32.26
N LEU A 67 -0.96 -27.37 -31.04
CA LEU A 67 -0.08 -26.90 -29.96
C LEU A 67 0.98 -27.94 -29.57
N ARG A 68 0.60 -29.23 -29.53
CA ARG A 68 1.51 -30.36 -29.26
C ARG A 68 2.56 -30.57 -30.36
N GLN A 69 2.24 -30.21 -31.60
CA GLN A 69 3.18 -30.26 -32.74
C GLN A 69 4.13 -29.05 -32.80
N GLY A 70 3.96 -28.07 -31.90
CA GLY A 70 4.83 -26.91 -31.77
C GLY A 70 4.10 -25.58 -32.03
N MET A 71 4.55 -24.54 -31.33
CA MET A 71 3.91 -23.23 -31.30
C MET A 71 4.22 -22.32 -32.51
N GLY A 72 5.14 -22.74 -33.39
CA GLY A 72 5.79 -21.89 -34.40
C GLY A 72 4.88 -21.22 -35.45
N GLY A 73 3.65 -21.68 -35.65
CA GLY A 73 2.67 -21.06 -36.57
C GLY A 73 1.38 -20.53 -35.89
N LEU A 74 1.03 -21.05 -34.72
CA LEU A 74 -0.22 -20.76 -34.03
C LEU A 74 -0.14 -19.62 -33.03
N VAL A 75 1.06 -19.30 -32.52
CA VAL A 75 1.25 -18.25 -31.50
C VAL A 75 0.57 -16.95 -31.88
N ARG A 76 0.75 -16.47 -33.12
CA ARG A 76 0.11 -15.23 -33.57
C ARG A 76 -1.41 -15.34 -33.61
N THR A 77 -1.96 -16.49 -33.97
CA THR A 77 -3.41 -16.72 -34.02
C THR A 77 -4.02 -16.82 -32.63
N LEU A 78 -3.36 -17.54 -31.71
CA LEU A 78 -3.76 -17.63 -30.31
C LEU A 78 -3.75 -16.25 -29.65
N ILE A 79 -2.66 -15.51 -29.82
CA ILE A 79 -2.54 -14.14 -29.32
C ILE A 79 -3.65 -13.23 -29.90
N ARG A 80 -3.95 -13.32 -31.21
CA ARG A 80 -5.06 -12.54 -31.84
C ARG A 80 -6.46 -12.94 -31.38
N LYS A 81 -6.63 -14.17 -30.87
CA LYS A 81 -7.92 -14.66 -30.36
C LYS A 81 -8.18 -14.27 -28.91
N MET A 82 -7.15 -13.82 -28.18
CA MET A 82 -7.34 -13.24 -26.85
C MET A 82 -8.14 -11.94 -26.98
N PRO A 83 -9.28 -11.81 -26.27
CA PRO A 83 -10.08 -10.59 -26.35
C PRO A 83 -9.37 -9.42 -25.71
N GLN A 84 -9.74 -8.24 -26.17
CA GLN A 84 -9.29 -6.95 -25.66
C GLN A 84 -10.52 -6.24 -25.11
N VAL A 85 -10.60 -6.10 -23.78
CA VAL A 85 -11.73 -5.47 -23.11
C VAL A 85 -11.20 -4.27 -22.32
N PRO A 86 -11.30 -3.05 -22.88
CA PRO A 86 -10.91 -1.82 -22.17
C PRO A 86 -11.66 -1.72 -20.84
N SER A 87 -10.97 -1.29 -19.80
CA SER A 87 -11.51 -1.21 -18.44
C SER A 87 -11.31 0.19 -17.88
N PRO A 88 -12.29 0.75 -17.15
CA PRO A 88 -12.12 2.04 -16.50
C PRO A 88 -11.13 1.91 -15.34
N ASN A 89 -10.33 2.95 -15.13
CA ASN A 89 -9.57 3.10 -13.90
C ASN A 89 -10.52 3.40 -12.73
N TYR A 90 -10.04 3.16 -11.51
CA TYR A 90 -10.78 3.48 -10.29
C TYR A 90 -10.11 4.63 -9.55
N ALA A 91 -10.91 5.50 -8.97
CA ALA A 91 -10.46 6.56 -8.08
C ALA A 91 -11.43 6.61 -6.91
N TYR A 92 -10.92 6.28 -5.73
CA TYR A 92 -11.69 6.08 -4.52
C TYR A 92 -11.41 7.23 -3.56
N ARG A 93 -12.42 8.05 -3.29
CA ARG A 93 -12.36 9.06 -2.24
C ARG A 93 -12.46 8.40 -0.88
N ASN A 94 -11.56 8.76 0.04
CA ASN A 94 -11.58 8.25 1.39
C ASN A 94 -12.63 8.98 2.23
N ASN A 95 -13.58 8.24 2.82
CA ASN A 95 -14.67 8.86 3.58
C ASN A 95 -14.26 9.19 5.04
N GLY A 96 -13.07 8.80 5.47
CA GLY A 96 -12.54 9.04 6.83
C GLY A 96 -13.00 8.04 7.88
N ASP A 97 -13.77 7.02 7.50
CA ASP A 97 -14.41 6.03 8.38
C ASP A 97 -14.09 4.57 8.00
N LEU A 98 -12.94 4.37 7.33
CA LEU A 98 -12.49 3.10 6.72
C LEU A 98 -13.26 2.67 5.47
N THR A 99 -14.21 3.48 4.99
CA THR A 99 -14.89 3.24 3.71
C THR A 99 -14.39 4.19 2.62
N PHE A 100 -14.63 3.80 1.37
CA PHE A 100 -14.27 4.57 0.19
C PHE A 100 -15.44 4.69 -0.78
N THR A 101 -15.52 5.83 -1.46
CA THR A 101 -16.50 6.10 -2.51
C THR A 101 -15.82 6.13 -3.86
N ASN A 102 -16.29 5.35 -4.85
CA ASN A 102 -15.74 5.39 -6.20
C ASN A 102 -16.18 6.66 -6.95
N GLU A 103 -15.27 7.62 -7.04
CA GLU A 103 -15.44 8.92 -7.70
C GLU A 103 -14.86 8.93 -9.13
N ALA A 104 -14.39 7.79 -9.67
CA ALA A 104 -13.68 7.76 -10.96
C ALA A 104 -14.40 8.52 -12.08
N ARG A 105 -15.72 8.36 -12.21
CA ARG A 105 -16.51 9.11 -13.22
C ARG A 105 -16.65 10.58 -12.86
N ALA A 106 -16.95 10.90 -11.60
CA ALA A 106 -17.15 12.27 -11.13
C ALA A 106 -15.87 13.11 -11.29
N TRP A 107 -14.70 12.49 -11.10
CA TRP A 107 -13.38 13.12 -11.26
C TRP A 107 -12.83 13.04 -12.69
N GLY A 108 -13.58 12.44 -13.64
CA GLY A 108 -13.13 12.32 -15.03
C GLY A 108 -12.00 11.31 -15.27
N LEU A 109 -11.78 10.39 -14.34
CA LEU A 109 -10.76 9.34 -14.36
C LEU A 109 -11.29 7.97 -14.86
N GLY A 110 -12.61 7.87 -15.09
CA GLY A 110 -13.30 6.63 -15.45
C GLY A 110 -13.32 6.28 -16.94
N GLU A 111 -12.46 6.87 -17.77
CA GLU A 111 -12.35 6.52 -19.20
C GLU A 111 -11.82 5.09 -19.35
N PRO A 112 -12.53 4.18 -20.06
CA PRO A 112 -12.03 2.83 -20.28
C PRO A 112 -10.78 2.79 -21.14
N GLY A 113 -9.80 1.98 -20.75
CA GLY A 113 -8.56 1.81 -21.48
C GLY A 113 -7.76 0.61 -20.99
N PHE A 114 -6.46 0.63 -21.27
CA PHE A 114 -5.50 -0.34 -20.78
C PHE A 114 -4.37 0.42 -20.09
N SER A 115 -4.56 0.70 -18.80
CA SER A 115 -3.62 1.48 -18.00
C SER A 115 -2.77 0.56 -17.14
N ASN A 116 -1.46 0.77 -17.14
CA ASN A 116 -0.52 -0.06 -16.37
C ASN A 116 0.23 0.77 -15.31
N GLY A 117 1.05 1.74 -15.74
CA GLY A 117 1.79 2.62 -14.86
C GLY A 117 1.04 3.92 -14.54
N ALA A 118 1.27 4.47 -13.36
CA ALA A 118 0.79 5.79 -13.00
C ALA A 118 1.72 6.45 -11.97
N ALA A 119 1.73 7.78 -11.97
CA ALA A 119 2.41 8.60 -10.98
C ALA A 119 1.55 9.81 -10.62
N TYR A 120 1.58 10.22 -9.35
CA TYR A 120 1.05 11.51 -8.94
C TYR A 120 2.19 12.53 -8.75
N VAL A 121 1.90 13.79 -9.07
CA VAL A 121 2.88 14.89 -9.07
C VAL A 121 2.13 16.22 -9.15
N ASP A 122 2.61 17.27 -8.50
CA ASP A 122 2.08 18.63 -8.72
C ASP A 122 2.87 19.30 -9.85
N LEU A 123 2.46 19.10 -11.11
CA LEU A 123 3.27 19.49 -12.29
C LEU A 123 3.38 20.99 -12.46
N ASN A 124 2.33 21.71 -12.07
CA ASN A 124 2.23 23.16 -12.24
C ASN A 124 2.48 23.95 -10.94
N ASN A 125 2.87 23.27 -9.85
CA ASN A 125 3.08 23.85 -8.53
C ASN A 125 1.84 24.58 -7.97
N SER A 126 0.65 24.05 -8.25
CA SER A 126 -0.62 24.59 -7.78
C SER A 126 -0.99 24.15 -6.36
N GLY A 127 -0.30 23.14 -5.83
CA GLY A 127 -0.66 22.50 -4.57
C GLY A 127 -1.79 21.49 -4.69
N ALA A 128 -2.13 21.05 -5.91
CA ALA A 128 -3.00 19.90 -6.16
C ALA A 128 -2.19 18.82 -6.87
N LEU A 129 -2.38 17.55 -6.49
CA LEU A 129 -1.68 16.44 -7.13
C LEU A 129 -2.34 16.08 -8.46
N ASP A 130 -1.62 16.30 -9.57
CA ASP A 130 -1.97 15.80 -10.90
C ASP A 130 -1.66 14.30 -11.01
N LEU A 131 -2.22 13.65 -12.03
CA LEU A 131 -1.94 12.25 -12.37
C LEU A 131 -1.33 12.14 -13.77
N VAL A 132 -0.27 11.35 -13.89
CA VAL A 132 0.30 10.91 -15.16
C VAL A 132 0.05 9.41 -15.29
N VAL A 133 -0.68 9.00 -16.32
CA VAL A 133 -1.10 7.60 -16.51
C VAL A 133 -0.55 7.08 -17.83
N ASN A 134 0.21 5.99 -17.76
CA ASN A 134 0.66 5.27 -18.93
C ASN A 134 -0.45 4.35 -19.45
N ARG A 135 -0.66 4.35 -20.77
CA ARG A 135 -1.61 3.48 -21.44
C ARG A 135 -0.88 2.59 -22.44
N LEU A 136 -1.24 1.31 -22.49
CA LEU A 136 -0.66 0.39 -23.44
C LEU A 136 -1.19 0.67 -24.85
N ASP A 137 -0.30 0.69 -25.85
CA ASP A 137 -0.61 0.96 -27.26
C ASP A 137 -1.39 2.28 -27.49
N ALA A 138 -1.29 3.23 -26.57
CA ALA A 138 -1.94 4.54 -26.64
C ALA A 138 -1.06 5.64 -26.02
N PRO A 139 -1.30 6.92 -26.35
CA PRO A 139 -0.61 8.02 -25.68
C PRO A 139 -0.85 8.00 -24.15
N ALA A 140 0.19 8.34 -23.41
CA ALA A 140 0.07 8.65 -21.99
C ALA A 140 -0.88 9.83 -21.77
N VAL A 141 -1.57 9.82 -20.64
CA VAL A 141 -2.56 10.84 -20.27
C VAL A 141 -2.08 11.61 -19.05
N ILE A 142 -2.26 12.92 -19.07
CA ILE A 142 -2.01 13.80 -17.93
C ILE A 142 -3.36 14.38 -17.49
N TYR A 143 -3.72 14.15 -16.24
CA TYR A 143 -4.91 14.71 -15.61
C TYR A 143 -4.48 15.87 -14.73
N ARG A 144 -4.84 17.09 -15.12
CA ARG A 144 -4.66 18.27 -14.27
C ARG A 144 -5.72 18.25 -13.17
N ASN A 145 -5.28 18.22 -11.93
CA ASN A 145 -6.15 18.30 -10.77
C ASN A 145 -6.51 19.77 -10.47
N ARG A 146 -7.80 20.01 -10.26
CA ARG A 146 -8.36 21.34 -9.98
C ARG A 146 -8.91 21.45 -8.56
N ALA A 147 -8.65 20.48 -7.69
CA ALA A 147 -9.17 20.43 -6.32
C ALA A 147 -8.98 21.75 -5.58
N ARG A 148 -7.77 22.34 -5.61
CA ARG A 148 -7.48 23.65 -5.00
C ARG A 148 -8.43 24.77 -5.44
N GLU A 149 -8.79 24.80 -6.72
CA GLU A 149 -9.69 25.80 -7.30
C GLU A 149 -11.15 25.55 -6.91
N LEU A 150 -11.52 24.29 -6.63
CA LEU A 150 -12.89 23.86 -6.38
C LEU A 150 -13.23 23.81 -4.89
N THR A 151 -12.29 23.39 -4.04
CA THR A 151 -12.50 23.17 -2.60
C THR A 151 -11.92 24.28 -1.73
N GLY A 152 -10.87 24.96 -2.21
CA GLY A 152 -10.10 25.90 -1.40
C GLY A 152 -9.26 25.24 -0.29
N ASN A 153 -9.16 23.90 -0.27
CA ASN A 153 -8.40 23.16 0.73
C ASN A 153 -6.91 23.49 0.68
N HIS A 154 -6.29 23.58 1.86
CA HIS A 154 -4.90 23.93 2.05
C HIS A 154 -3.95 22.74 1.88
N TYR A 155 -2.67 23.03 1.66
CA TYR A 155 -1.66 21.99 1.50
C TYR A 155 -0.30 22.38 2.11
N LEU A 156 0.56 21.39 2.29
CA LEU A 156 2.00 21.57 2.52
C LEU A 156 2.77 20.58 1.67
N GLN A 157 3.75 21.08 0.91
CA GLN A 157 4.75 20.24 0.25
C GLN A 157 6.07 20.28 1.02
N VAL A 158 6.68 19.11 1.21
CA VAL A 158 7.97 18.97 1.87
C VAL A 158 8.97 18.33 0.91
N VAL A 159 10.05 19.08 0.63
CA VAL A 159 11.21 18.64 -0.15
C VAL A 159 12.33 18.32 0.83
N LEU A 160 12.90 17.12 0.75
CA LEU A 160 14.00 16.70 1.62
C LEU A 160 15.33 16.79 0.87
N ARG A 161 16.34 17.37 1.52
CA ARG A 161 17.74 17.37 1.09
C ARG A 161 18.58 16.58 2.08
N GLY A 162 18.75 15.30 1.81
CA GLY A 162 19.61 14.42 2.59
C GLY A 162 21.10 14.68 2.37
N SER A 163 21.94 13.93 3.08
CA SER A 163 23.39 14.06 3.09
C SER A 163 24.09 12.77 2.63
N GLY A 164 25.35 12.88 2.21
CA GLY A 164 26.15 11.72 1.77
C GLY A 164 25.57 11.08 0.50
N ALA A 165 25.48 9.75 0.48
CA ALA A 165 24.93 9.00 -0.65
C ALA A 165 23.39 9.11 -0.77
N ASN A 166 22.69 9.48 0.31
CA ASN A 166 21.23 9.59 0.34
C ASN A 166 20.78 11.05 0.19
N THR A 167 21.07 11.67 -0.96
CA THR A 167 20.77 13.09 -1.21
C THR A 167 19.27 13.41 -1.26
N ALA A 168 18.43 12.43 -1.57
CA ALA A 168 16.96 12.57 -1.62
C ALA A 168 16.28 12.34 -0.27
N GLY A 169 17.01 11.90 0.77
CA GLY A 169 16.44 11.62 2.08
C GLY A 169 15.52 10.39 2.10
N ILE A 170 15.76 9.38 1.25
CA ILE A 170 14.97 8.14 1.19
C ILE A 170 14.92 7.47 2.57
N GLY A 171 13.71 7.07 2.98
CA GLY A 171 13.43 6.48 4.30
C GLY A 171 13.24 7.49 5.44
N ALA A 172 13.36 8.80 5.18
CA ALA A 172 13.00 9.82 6.16
C ALA A 172 11.48 9.83 6.39
N LYS A 173 11.07 10.02 7.64
CA LYS A 173 9.67 10.14 8.03
C LYS A 173 9.35 11.59 8.34
N VAL A 174 8.25 12.08 7.79
CA VAL A 174 7.76 13.44 7.98
C VAL A 174 6.40 13.37 8.64
N ILE A 175 6.27 14.02 9.79
CA ILE A 175 5.07 14.04 10.61
C ILE A 175 4.58 15.49 10.66
N VAL A 176 3.34 15.71 10.24
CA VAL A 176 2.66 17.00 10.31
C VAL A 176 1.54 16.90 11.34
N LYS A 177 1.49 17.86 12.26
CA LYS A 177 0.43 18.00 13.26
C LYS A 177 -0.23 19.37 13.15
N GLY A 178 -1.56 19.37 13.15
CA GLY A 178 -2.37 20.59 13.16
C GLY A 178 -3.75 20.29 13.73
N GLY A 179 -4.14 20.99 14.80
CA GLY A 179 -5.37 20.69 15.52
C GLY A 179 -5.41 19.24 16.00
N ASP A 180 -6.50 18.54 15.70
CA ASP A 180 -6.69 17.14 16.11
C ASP A 180 -6.11 16.11 15.12
N ARG A 181 -5.46 16.57 14.04
CA ARG A 181 -4.95 15.70 12.97
C ARG A 181 -3.45 15.53 13.06
N THR A 182 -3.01 14.28 12.88
CA THR A 182 -1.61 13.91 12.69
C THR A 182 -1.49 13.11 11.39
N GLN A 183 -0.63 13.57 10.49
CA GLN A 183 -0.31 12.86 9.26
C GLN A 183 1.15 12.43 9.28
N LEU A 184 1.43 11.23 8.74
CA LEU A 184 2.77 10.71 8.59
C LEU A 184 2.98 10.25 7.15
N LEU A 185 4.03 10.76 6.53
CA LEU A 185 4.54 10.27 5.25
C LEU A 185 5.98 9.81 5.41
N GLU A 186 6.33 8.75 4.69
CA GLU A 186 7.71 8.29 4.56
C GLU A 186 8.19 8.57 3.13
N GLN A 187 9.41 9.07 3.02
CA GLN A 187 10.03 9.35 1.72
C GLN A 187 10.41 8.06 1.01
N MET A 188 9.50 7.60 0.16
CA MET A 188 9.65 6.42 -0.66
C MET A 188 8.90 6.63 -1.98
N PRO A 189 9.60 6.96 -3.08
CA PRO A 189 8.96 7.28 -4.36
C PRO A 189 8.54 6.04 -5.16
N THR A 190 9.00 4.84 -4.78
CA THR A 190 8.65 3.59 -5.47
C THR A 190 7.20 3.18 -5.16
N ARG A 191 6.28 3.48 -6.09
CA ARG A 191 4.86 3.16 -5.99
C ARG A 191 4.29 2.81 -7.36
N GLY A 192 3.42 1.80 -7.40
CA GLY A 192 2.78 1.32 -8.63
C GLY A 192 3.67 0.43 -9.50
N PHE A 193 3.05 -0.31 -10.41
CA PHE A 193 3.77 -1.19 -11.34
C PHE A 193 4.68 -0.39 -12.28
N GLN A 194 5.97 -0.72 -12.30
CA GLN A 194 7.00 -0.08 -13.13
C GLN A 194 6.97 1.46 -13.09
N SER A 195 6.61 2.02 -11.94
CA SER A 195 6.36 3.45 -11.76
C SER A 195 7.12 4.02 -10.56
N SER A 196 7.26 5.34 -10.54
CA SER A 196 7.78 6.12 -9.41
C SER A 196 7.01 7.44 -9.35
N VAL A 197 6.84 7.98 -8.14
CA VAL A 197 6.15 9.26 -7.92
C VAL A 197 7.14 10.39 -7.61
N ASP A 198 6.62 11.63 -7.63
CA ASP A 198 7.37 12.81 -7.23
C ASP A 198 7.92 12.65 -5.79
N PRO A 199 9.22 12.90 -5.54
CA PRO A 199 9.80 12.86 -4.20
C PRO A 199 9.31 13.98 -3.27
N ARG A 200 8.55 14.97 -3.74
CA ARG A 200 7.90 15.95 -2.86
C ARG A 200 6.78 15.28 -2.08
N LEU A 201 6.95 15.26 -0.75
CA LEU A 201 5.91 14.77 0.14
C LEU A 201 4.78 15.80 0.20
N HIS A 202 3.56 15.36 -0.08
CA HIS A 202 2.38 16.23 -0.17
C HIS A 202 1.38 15.91 0.94
N PHE A 203 1.02 16.92 1.71
CA PHE A 203 0.04 16.84 2.79
C PHE A 203 -1.14 17.75 2.44
N GLY A 204 -2.34 17.21 2.23
CA GLY A 204 -3.56 18.02 2.25
C GLY A 204 -3.92 18.37 3.68
N LEU A 205 -4.42 19.57 3.90
CA LEU A 205 -4.67 20.13 5.23
C LEU A 205 -6.15 20.45 5.45
N GLY A 206 -7.01 20.16 4.47
CA GLY A 206 -8.42 20.56 4.45
C GLY A 206 -8.55 22.06 4.63
N SER A 207 -9.50 22.49 5.46
CA SER A 207 -9.69 23.91 5.80
C SER A 207 -8.68 24.46 6.83
N SER A 208 -7.69 23.67 7.27
CA SER A 208 -6.73 24.13 8.28
C SER A 208 -5.76 25.15 7.69
N THR A 209 -5.67 26.31 8.35
CA THR A 209 -4.74 27.39 8.00
C THR A 209 -3.47 27.39 8.84
N LYS A 210 -3.33 26.42 9.76
CA LYS A 210 -2.23 26.36 10.74
C LYS A 210 -1.65 24.95 10.85
N ILE A 211 -0.33 24.90 10.96
CA ILE A 211 0.43 23.70 11.30
C ILE A 211 1.13 23.96 12.64
N ASP A 212 0.80 23.15 13.63
CA ASP A 212 1.36 23.26 14.99
C ASP A 212 2.82 22.82 15.01
N SER A 213 3.08 21.68 14.37
CA SER A 213 4.46 21.19 14.20
C SER A 213 4.66 20.35 12.94
N LEU A 214 5.85 20.50 12.36
CA LEU A 214 6.40 19.68 11.29
C LEU A 214 7.68 19.02 11.82
N THR A 215 7.69 17.70 11.90
CA THR A 215 8.84 16.92 12.38
C THR A 215 9.37 16.06 11.25
N VAL A 216 10.67 16.14 10.98
CA VAL A 216 11.37 15.22 10.08
C VAL A 216 12.29 14.33 10.92
N ILE A 217 12.17 13.02 10.76
CA ILE A 217 13.06 12.00 11.33
C ILE A 217 13.83 11.39 10.17
N TRP A 218 15.13 11.61 10.13
CA TRP A 218 16.02 11.14 9.08
C TRP A 218 16.43 9.67 9.30
N PRO A 219 16.91 8.97 8.25
CA PRO A 219 17.32 7.57 8.37
C PRO A 219 18.42 7.31 9.40
N ASP A 220 19.27 8.30 9.66
CA ASP A 220 20.32 8.23 10.69
C ASP A 220 19.81 8.55 12.10
N ARG A 221 18.49 8.71 12.28
CA ARG A 221 17.79 9.08 13.52
C ARG A 221 18.01 10.52 13.98
N ARG A 222 18.71 11.35 13.21
CA ARG A 222 18.63 12.80 13.43
C ARG A 222 17.23 13.28 13.14
N SER A 223 16.83 14.35 13.81
CA SER A 223 15.52 14.94 13.61
C SER A 223 15.58 16.46 13.65
N GLN A 224 14.56 17.08 13.07
CA GLN A 224 14.32 18.51 13.17
C GLN A 224 12.83 18.75 13.31
N VAL A 225 12.47 19.74 14.13
CA VAL A 225 11.10 20.13 14.40
C VAL A 225 10.96 21.62 14.09
N LEU A 226 9.96 21.95 13.28
CA LEU A 226 9.57 23.33 12.98
C LEU A 226 8.17 23.56 13.55
N THR A 227 7.94 24.74 14.11
CA THR A 227 6.63 25.19 14.60
C THR A 227 6.20 26.44 13.82
N GLY A 228 4.89 26.71 13.78
CA GLY A 228 4.37 27.89 13.08
C GLY A 228 4.62 27.86 11.56
N VAL A 229 4.58 26.68 10.95
CA VAL A 229 4.76 26.53 9.50
C VAL A 229 3.53 27.06 8.79
N ALA A 230 3.73 28.00 7.86
CA ALA A 230 2.66 28.51 7.01
C ALA A 230 2.17 27.41 6.03
N VAL A 231 0.87 27.38 5.79
CA VAL A 231 0.25 26.52 4.77
C VAL A 231 0.47 27.06 3.36
N ASP A 232 0.04 26.30 2.36
CA ASP A 232 0.01 26.66 0.94
C ASP A 232 1.37 26.95 0.33
N ARG A 233 2.35 26.11 0.68
CA ARG A 233 3.71 26.28 0.22
C ARG A 233 4.47 24.97 0.12
N ALA A 234 5.53 25.03 -0.67
CA ALA A 234 6.62 24.08 -0.58
C ALA A 234 7.66 24.56 0.45
N LEU A 235 8.14 23.63 1.26
CA LEU A 235 9.20 23.84 2.23
C LEU A 235 10.33 22.83 1.98
N THR A 236 11.56 23.31 1.96
CA THR A 236 12.73 22.45 1.84
C THR A 236 13.41 22.30 3.21
N LEU A 237 13.65 21.06 3.64
CA LEU A 237 14.40 20.76 4.86
C LEU A 237 15.67 19.98 4.52
N SER A 238 16.81 20.39 5.09
CA SER A 238 18.07 19.70 4.89
C SER A 238 18.49 18.90 6.11
N GLN A 239 18.96 17.67 5.89
CA GLN A 239 19.46 16.79 6.93
C GLN A 239 20.65 17.39 7.68
N ARG A 240 21.38 18.35 7.10
CA ARG A 240 22.46 19.04 7.79
C ARG A 240 21.97 19.87 8.98
N ASP A 241 20.72 20.33 8.93
CA ASP A 241 20.09 21.16 9.97
C ASP A 241 19.48 20.31 11.09
N ALA A 242 19.48 18.98 10.93
CA ALA A 242 18.94 18.04 11.89
C ALA A 242 19.90 17.78 13.06
N VAL A 243 19.33 17.74 14.26
CA VAL A 243 20.01 17.48 15.53
C VAL A 243 19.77 16.04 16.00
N GLY A 244 20.62 15.52 16.87
CA GLY A 244 20.54 14.13 17.36
C GLY A 244 21.61 13.20 16.74
N ALA A 245 21.50 11.89 16.97
CA ALA A 245 22.65 10.98 16.87
C ALA A 245 23.18 10.72 15.44
N ARG A 246 24.50 10.87 15.27
CA ARG A 246 25.30 10.19 14.23
C ARG A 246 25.74 8.83 14.80
N ALA A 247 25.28 7.72 14.22
CA ALA A 247 25.76 6.38 14.59
C ALA A 247 27.04 6.02 13.83
N GLY A 248 28.20 6.36 14.42
CA GLY A 248 29.54 5.90 14.01
C GLY A 248 30.34 5.27 15.15
N THR A 249 29.79 5.22 16.36
CA THR A 249 30.34 4.49 17.51
C THR A 249 29.19 3.72 18.15
N ALA A 250 29.51 2.56 18.74
CA ALA A 250 28.57 1.55 19.25
C ALA A 250 27.26 2.14 19.79
N ALA A 251 26.14 1.57 19.36
CA ALA A 251 24.79 2.00 19.72
C ALA A 251 24.68 2.24 21.23
N PRO A 252 24.37 3.48 21.69
CA PRO A 252 23.82 3.65 23.01
C PRO A 252 22.42 3.04 22.99
N ALA A 253 22.10 2.23 24.01
CA ALA A 253 20.77 1.70 24.23
C ALA A 253 19.72 2.79 24.02
N ALA A 254 18.66 2.44 23.28
CA ALA A 254 17.60 3.36 22.90
C ALA A 254 17.04 4.12 24.12
N GLN A 255 17.42 5.38 24.28
CA GLN A 255 16.64 6.32 25.07
C GLN A 255 15.38 6.63 24.27
N ARG A 256 14.29 6.00 24.70
CA ARG A 256 12.93 6.22 24.22
C ARG A 256 12.64 7.73 24.20
N ALA A 257 12.11 8.22 23.07
CA ALA A 257 11.44 9.51 23.01
C ALA A 257 10.38 9.61 24.12
N PRO A 258 10.06 10.81 24.64
CA PRO A 258 8.95 10.97 25.55
C PRO A 258 7.69 10.45 24.85
N ALA A 259 7.09 9.44 25.45
CA ALA A 259 5.90 8.79 24.93
C ALA A 259 4.83 9.86 24.69
N VAL A 260 4.40 10.01 23.43
CA VAL A 260 2.99 10.32 23.19
C VAL A 260 2.25 9.28 23.99
N ALA A 261 1.50 9.70 25.02
CA ALA A 261 0.93 8.86 26.07
C ALA A 261 0.56 7.48 25.50
N ALA A 262 1.50 6.55 25.66
CA ALA A 262 1.26 5.18 25.35
C ALA A 262 0.13 4.80 26.31
N ALA A 263 -0.90 4.13 25.80
CA ALA A 263 -1.71 3.29 26.66
C ALA A 263 -0.74 2.55 27.60
N PRO A 264 -0.97 2.59 28.93
CA PRO A 264 0.01 2.16 29.91
C PRO A 264 0.57 0.82 29.47
N ALA A 265 1.89 0.77 29.29
CA ALA A 265 2.59 -0.47 29.02
C ALA A 265 2.20 -1.40 30.16
N LEU A 266 1.42 -2.44 29.84
CA LEU A 266 1.16 -3.52 30.77
C LEU A 266 2.52 -3.91 31.34
N ALA A 267 2.66 -3.84 32.67
CA ALA A 267 3.81 -4.42 33.35
C ALA A 267 4.04 -5.81 32.75
N PRO A 268 5.29 -6.25 32.50
CA PRO A 268 5.54 -7.60 32.04
C PRO A 268 4.87 -8.51 33.05
N THR A 269 3.71 -9.02 32.65
CA THR A 269 2.95 -9.94 33.47
C THR A 269 3.86 -11.15 33.51
N PRO A 270 4.18 -11.72 34.69
CA PRO A 270 4.82 -13.04 34.71
C PRO A 270 4.02 -13.89 33.73
N GLY A 271 4.70 -14.36 32.68
CA GLY A 271 4.02 -15.02 31.58
C GLY A 271 3.11 -16.08 32.16
N LEU A 272 1.84 -16.09 31.76
CA LEU A 272 0.89 -17.13 32.21
C LEU A 272 1.39 -18.53 31.84
N PHE A 273 2.35 -18.59 30.91
CA PHE A 273 2.97 -19.81 30.43
C PHE A 273 4.49 -19.71 30.56
N THR A 274 5.09 -20.84 30.93
CA THR A 274 6.54 -21.07 30.90
C THR A 274 6.82 -22.03 29.77
N ASP A 275 7.89 -21.81 29.00
CA ASP A 275 8.33 -22.78 27.98
C ASP A 275 8.82 -24.06 28.68
N VAL A 276 8.12 -25.16 28.42
CA VAL A 276 8.43 -26.49 28.96
C VAL A 276 8.87 -27.47 27.86
N THR A 277 9.16 -26.99 26.65
CA THR A 277 9.46 -27.84 25.48
C THR A 277 10.54 -28.88 25.78
N ALA A 278 11.64 -28.44 26.40
CA ALA A 278 12.74 -29.33 26.80
C ALA A 278 12.37 -30.33 27.92
N ARG A 279 11.37 -29.99 28.76
CA ARG A 279 10.89 -30.85 29.85
C ARG A 279 9.94 -31.93 29.37
N VAL A 280 9.03 -31.59 28.44
CA VAL A 280 8.00 -32.53 27.96
C VAL A 280 8.56 -33.47 26.88
N GLY A 281 9.62 -33.08 26.16
CA GLY A 281 10.35 -33.98 25.25
C GLY A 281 9.50 -34.49 24.08
N ILE A 282 8.51 -33.71 23.63
CA ILE A 282 7.66 -34.10 22.49
C ILE A 282 8.44 -33.97 21.19
N GLU A 283 8.91 -35.09 20.67
CA GLU A 283 9.54 -35.20 19.34
C GLU A 283 8.53 -35.50 18.22
N PHE A 284 7.30 -34.99 18.35
CA PHE A 284 6.29 -35.14 17.30
C PHE A 284 6.44 -34.03 16.24
N LYS A 285 6.54 -34.44 14.97
CA LYS A 285 6.52 -33.53 13.83
C LYS A 285 5.25 -33.77 13.03
N HIS A 286 4.40 -32.75 12.92
CA HIS A 286 3.22 -32.82 12.07
C HIS A 286 3.61 -33.08 10.60
N HIS A 287 2.95 -34.04 9.99
CA HIS A 287 3.06 -34.35 8.57
C HIS A 287 1.75 -33.94 7.90
N GLU A 288 1.81 -32.87 7.11
CA GLU A 288 0.65 -32.32 6.42
C GLU A 288 0.15 -33.28 5.34
N ASN A 289 -1.17 -33.37 5.16
CA ASN A 289 -1.73 -34.16 4.07
C ASN A 289 -1.78 -33.37 2.76
N ALA A 290 -1.80 -34.08 1.63
CA ALA A 290 -1.84 -33.48 0.29
C ALA A 290 -3.27 -33.34 -0.27
N PHE A 291 -4.30 -33.52 0.56
CA PHE A 291 -5.68 -33.40 0.13
C PHE A 291 -6.04 -31.93 -0.09
N TYR A 292 -6.86 -31.66 -1.11
CA TYR A 292 -7.23 -30.30 -1.49
C TYR A 292 -8.76 -30.20 -1.62
N ASP A 293 -9.40 -29.78 -0.54
CA ASP A 293 -10.87 -29.76 -0.39
C ASP A 293 -11.58 -29.00 -1.51
N PHE A 294 -10.96 -27.95 -2.06
CA PHE A 294 -11.55 -27.13 -3.12
C PHE A 294 -11.81 -27.90 -4.43
N HIS A 295 -11.20 -29.06 -4.66
CA HIS A 295 -11.55 -29.93 -5.79
C HIS A 295 -12.98 -30.49 -5.68
N ARG A 296 -13.50 -30.61 -4.45
CA ARG A 296 -14.82 -31.16 -4.17
C ARG A 296 -15.81 -30.07 -3.77
N GLU A 297 -15.37 -29.12 -2.94
CA GLU A 297 -16.22 -28.05 -2.41
C GLU A 297 -15.53 -26.69 -2.64
N PRO A 298 -15.66 -26.09 -3.83
CA PRO A 298 -14.92 -24.87 -4.20
C PRO A 298 -15.24 -23.63 -3.35
N LEU A 299 -16.34 -23.66 -2.60
CA LEU A 299 -16.88 -22.49 -1.87
C LEU A 299 -16.61 -22.53 -0.36
N ILE A 300 -15.93 -23.55 0.17
CA ILE A 300 -15.58 -23.55 1.59
C ILE A 300 -14.54 -22.46 1.87
N PRO A 301 -14.56 -21.82 3.05
CA PRO A 301 -13.70 -20.66 3.32
C PRO A 301 -12.24 -21.01 3.64
N HIS A 302 -11.95 -22.27 3.97
CA HIS A 302 -10.61 -22.78 4.28
C HIS A 302 -10.54 -24.30 4.02
N LEU A 303 -9.34 -24.85 3.88
CA LEU A 303 -9.09 -26.28 3.76
C LEU A 303 -9.41 -26.96 5.10
N LEU A 304 -10.59 -27.56 5.23
CA LEU A 304 -11.00 -28.28 6.42
C LEU A 304 -10.12 -29.52 6.65
N SER A 305 -9.58 -30.13 5.59
CA SER A 305 -8.64 -31.24 5.74
C SER A 305 -7.28 -30.83 6.28
N ALA A 306 -6.96 -29.54 6.32
CA ALA A 306 -5.68 -29.01 6.82
C ALA A 306 -5.77 -28.47 8.25
N GLU A 307 -6.83 -28.81 8.99
CA GLU A 307 -6.87 -28.58 10.43
C GLU A 307 -5.82 -29.48 11.09
N GLY A 308 -4.67 -28.88 11.43
CA GLY A 308 -3.58 -29.59 12.09
C GLY A 308 -3.98 -30.22 13.44
N PRO A 309 -3.09 -31.01 14.05
CA PRO A 309 -3.40 -31.72 15.29
C PRO A 309 -3.79 -30.74 16.40
N ALA A 310 -4.93 -31.00 17.04
CA ALA A 310 -5.32 -30.32 18.26
C ALA A 310 -4.50 -30.86 19.44
N LEU A 311 -3.91 -29.96 20.24
CA LEU A 311 -3.25 -30.32 21.48
C LEU A 311 -4.26 -30.22 22.63
N ALA A 312 -4.47 -31.31 23.36
CA ALA A 312 -5.16 -31.29 24.65
C ALA A 312 -4.14 -31.62 25.74
N VAL A 313 -4.16 -30.83 26.83
CA VAL A 313 -3.36 -31.08 28.03
C VAL A 313 -4.33 -31.28 29.18
N GLY A 314 -4.16 -32.36 29.94
CA GLY A 314 -4.94 -32.66 31.13
C GLY A 314 -4.03 -33.25 32.19
N ASP A 315 -4.32 -32.90 33.44
CA ASP A 315 -3.75 -33.50 34.63
C ASP A 315 -4.44 -34.86 34.86
N VAL A 316 -3.78 -35.94 34.47
CA VAL A 316 -4.36 -37.30 34.44
C VAL A 316 -4.29 -37.99 35.80
N ASP A 317 -3.37 -37.56 36.67
CA ASP A 317 -3.10 -38.12 37.99
C ASP A 317 -3.43 -37.18 39.16
N GLY A 318 -3.83 -35.95 38.88
CA GLY A 318 -4.39 -35.01 39.85
C GLY A 318 -3.34 -34.22 40.65
N ASP A 319 -2.12 -34.06 40.11
CA ASP A 319 -1.01 -33.41 40.81
C ASP A 319 -0.72 -31.96 40.41
N GLY A 320 -1.39 -31.45 39.36
CA GLY A 320 -1.30 -30.07 38.89
C GLY A 320 -0.17 -29.78 37.91
#